data_AF-A0A355GD63-F1
#
_entry.id   AF-A0A355GD63-F1
#
_cell.length_a   1.000
_cell.length_b   1.000
_cell.length_c   1.000
_cell.angle_alpha   90.00
_cell.angle_beta   90.00
_cell.angle_gamma   90.00
#
_symmetry.space_group_name_H-M   'P 1'
#
loop_
_entity.id
_entity.type
_entity.pdbx_description
1 polymer ?
#
loop_
_entity_poly.entity_id
_entity_poly.type
_entity_poly.pdbx_seq_one_letter_code
_entity_poly.pdbx_strand_id
1 'polypeptide(L)'
;MKLITNKGSRRKKIALTLLSCLAATGFLINASAEEQQKSQEATAKKPTVNAISKAIAPAEPNKVKESKPIFYPALTTREQTFEVALKMDTDADFVDTPLKDVMTYYSDRHKVPIVIQAKDLEHNLGITADEPIDVQFAEISLGDALLQILDPLDLTFIVDRGLIQVLSKETASRTFKTRVYPVADLCIIDEDYLVLGASIQNANLGDWKPARINTRLSNSNPQQGQKGSGGSGFFNVKGALGGGLGGGGFGGGGGSLAAYTNEPGGTMSVVQQSHSLVISQTYHAHNAIVELLTQLRQAQQDSE
;
A
#
# COMPACT_ATOMS: atom_id res chain seq x y z
N MET A 1 -19.73 76.05 -17.20
CA MET A 1 -19.06 76.67 -18.35
C MET A 1 -18.15 75.61 -18.98
N LYS A 2 -18.42 75.21 -20.23
CA LYS A 2 -17.79 74.07 -20.98
C LYS A 2 -17.96 72.67 -20.33
N LEU A 3 -17.99 71.54 -21.04
CA LEU A 3 -18.61 71.09 -22.31
C LEU A 3 -18.05 69.66 -22.60
N ILE A 4 -18.94 68.66 -22.65
CA ILE A 4 -19.00 67.46 -23.54
C ILE A 4 -17.71 66.90 -24.20
N THR A 5 -17.48 65.57 -24.07
CA THR A 5 -17.10 64.53 -25.09
C THR A 5 -16.52 63.30 -24.36
N ASN A 6 -16.79 62.01 -24.60
CA ASN A 6 -17.31 61.15 -25.68
C ASN A 6 -16.35 60.81 -26.85
N LYS A 7 -15.71 59.63 -26.75
CA LYS A 7 -15.28 58.70 -27.82
C LYS A 7 -14.89 57.36 -27.16
N GLY A 8 -15.14 56.15 -27.70
CA GLY A 8 -15.81 55.78 -28.94
C GLY A 8 -14.91 54.99 -29.92
N SER A 9 -14.75 53.68 -29.73
CA SER A 9 -14.07 52.76 -30.66
C SER A 9 -14.78 51.39 -30.66
N ARG A 10 -15.71 51.10 -31.58
CA ARG A 10 -15.51 50.53 -32.94
C ARG A 10 -14.74 49.19 -32.93
N ARG A 11 -15.47 48.07 -32.85
CA ARG A 11 -16.00 47.28 -34.01
C ARG A 11 -14.92 46.63 -34.89
N LYS A 12 -14.84 45.29 -34.84
CA LYS A 12 -14.67 44.44 -36.03
C LYS A 12 -15.75 43.36 -36.01
N LYS A 13 -16.73 43.48 -36.92
CA LYS A 13 -17.62 42.38 -37.29
C LYS A 13 -16.98 41.70 -38.50
N ILE A 14 -16.84 40.38 -38.48
CA ILE A 14 -16.54 39.59 -39.68
C ILE A 14 -17.83 38.88 -40.04
N ALA A 15 -18.38 39.25 -41.20
CA ALA A 15 -19.46 38.54 -41.86
C ALA A 15 -19.06 38.46 -43.33
N LEU A 16 -19.01 37.24 -43.88
CA LEU A 16 -18.96 37.02 -45.32
C LEU A 16 -19.95 35.91 -45.66
N THR A 17 -20.54 36.05 -46.83
CA THR A 17 -21.88 35.53 -47.15
C THR A 17 -21.87 34.18 -47.84
N LEU A 18 -23.02 33.50 -47.70
CA LEU A 18 -23.43 32.32 -48.47
C LEU A 18 -23.25 32.51 -49.98
N LEU A 19 -22.92 31.42 -50.68
CA LEU A 19 -23.31 31.23 -52.07
C LEU A 19 -23.90 29.82 -52.24
N SER A 20 -25.14 29.76 -52.69
CA SER A 20 -25.91 28.54 -52.93
C SER A 20 -25.81 28.11 -54.40
N CYS A 21 -25.87 26.80 -54.66
CA CYS A 21 -26.34 26.30 -55.95
C CYS A 21 -26.95 24.89 -55.80
N LEU A 22 -28.09 24.64 -56.45
CA LEU A 22 -28.85 23.39 -56.41
C LEU A 22 -28.44 22.40 -57.52
N ALA A 23 -28.46 21.11 -57.19
CA ALA A 23 -28.91 19.95 -58.00
C ALA A 23 -28.98 18.74 -57.03
N ALA A 24 -30.08 17.99 -56.79
CA ALA A 24 -30.96 17.23 -57.70
C ALA A 24 -30.17 16.24 -58.58
N THR A 25 -30.27 14.90 -58.51
CA THR A 25 -31.06 13.88 -57.75
C THR A 25 -30.16 12.64 -57.49
N GLY A 26 -30.52 11.50 -56.87
CA GLY A 26 -31.71 10.98 -56.16
C GLY A 26 -31.91 9.47 -56.42
N PHE A 27 -32.56 8.72 -55.49
CA PHE A 27 -32.76 7.25 -55.48
C PHE A 27 -31.47 6.39 -55.33
N LEU A 28 -31.45 5.16 -54.76
CA LEU A 28 -32.49 4.19 -54.35
C LEU A 28 -32.15 3.53 -53.00
N ILE A 29 -33.19 3.09 -52.27
CA ILE A 29 -33.08 2.16 -51.12
C ILE A 29 -32.92 0.73 -51.69
N ASN A 30 -32.18 -0.17 -51.02
CA ASN A 30 -32.43 -1.61 -51.16
C ASN A 30 -32.15 -2.37 -49.86
N ALA A 31 -32.95 -3.39 -49.58
CA ALA A 31 -32.91 -4.18 -48.34
C ALA A 31 -33.11 -5.68 -48.62
N SER A 32 -32.29 -6.52 -47.97
CA SER A 32 -32.45 -7.97 -47.70
C SER A 32 -31.40 -8.31 -46.61
N ALA A 33 -31.68 -8.90 -45.46
CA ALA A 33 -32.48 -10.09 -45.09
C ALA A 33 -31.76 -11.42 -45.40
N GLU A 34 -31.41 -12.16 -44.32
CA GLU A 34 -31.27 -13.62 -44.10
C GLU A 34 -30.61 -14.52 -45.19
N GLU A 35 -29.96 -15.66 -44.92
CA GLU A 35 -29.85 -16.52 -43.72
C GLU A 35 -28.52 -17.33 -43.68
N GLN A 36 -28.45 -18.37 -42.83
CA GLN A 36 -27.27 -19.17 -42.45
C GLN A 36 -26.81 -20.22 -43.49
N GLN A 37 -25.54 -20.69 -43.42
CA GLN A 37 -25.17 -22.10 -43.09
C GLN A 37 -23.65 -22.41 -43.13
N LYS A 38 -23.24 -23.58 -42.62
CA LYS A 38 -21.87 -23.97 -42.19
C LYS A 38 -21.48 -25.42 -42.57
N SER A 39 -20.32 -25.61 -43.23
CA SER A 39 -19.45 -26.82 -43.23
C SER A 39 -18.20 -26.55 -44.13
N GLN A 40 -16.92 -26.79 -43.76
CA GLN A 40 -16.16 -28.06 -43.54
C GLN A 40 -16.04 -28.94 -44.82
N GLU A 41 -14.89 -29.47 -45.28
CA GLU A 41 -13.49 -29.57 -44.77
C GLU A 41 -12.49 -30.09 -45.86
N ALA A 42 -11.15 -29.88 -45.70
CA ALA A 42 -10.01 -30.62 -46.36
C ALA A 42 -9.80 -30.55 -47.92
N THR A 43 -8.61 -30.69 -48.56
CA THR A 43 -7.18 -30.88 -48.17
C THR A 43 -6.14 -30.50 -49.29
N ALA A 44 -5.02 -29.88 -48.89
CA ALA A 44 -3.62 -29.98 -49.39
C ALA A 44 -3.18 -29.83 -50.90
N LYS A 45 -2.29 -28.84 -51.20
CA LYS A 45 -0.82 -29.02 -51.50
C LYS A 45 -0.01 -27.71 -51.74
N LYS A 46 1.32 -27.81 -51.60
CA LYS A 46 2.43 -26.80 -51.59
C LYS A 46 2.79 -26.19 -52.97
N PRO A 47 3.54 -25.05 -53.11
CA PRO A 47 4.96 -24.81 -52.68
C PRO A 47 5.22 -23.47 -51.93
N THR A 48 6.20 -23.25 -51.03
CA THR A 48 7.70 -23.33 -51.08
C THR A 48 8.33 -22.16 -51.89
N VAL A 49 8.66 -20.98 -51.31
CA VAL A 49 9.82 -20.55 -50.46
C VAL A 49 11.02 -19.99 -51.24
N ASN A 50 11.44 -18.76 -50.87
CA ASN A 50 12.82 -18.20 -50.87
C ASN A 50 12.78 -16.98 -49.92
N ALA A 51 13.40 -16.91 -48.74
CA ALA A 51 14.77 -17.23 -48.30
C ALA A 51 15.82 -16.16 -48.71
N ILE A 52 15.94 -15.10 -47.89
CA ILE A 52 17.19 -14.36 -47.70
C ILE A 52 17.45 -14.29 -46.19
N SER A 53 18.49 -14.99 -45.75
CA SER A 53 18.87 -15.10 -44.34
C SER A 53 19.88 -14.04 -43.97
N LYS A 54 19.61 -13.23 -42.94
CA LYS A 54 20.65 -12.48 -42.23
C LYS A 54 20.75 -13.02 -40.81
N ALA A 55 21.81 -13.79 -40.56
CA ALA A 55 22.08 -14.34 -39.24
C ALA A 55 22.45 -13.21 -38.28
N ILE A 56 21.61 -12.99 -37.27
CA ILE A 56 21.98 -12.36 -36.02
C ILE A 56 21.96 -13.51 -35.01
N ALA A 57 23.09 -13.75 -34.33
CA ALA A 57 23.16 -14.78 -33.30
C ALA A 57 22.13 -14.48 -32.21
N PRO A 58 21.38 -15.49 -31.70
CA PRO A 58 20.48 -15.27 -30.59
C PRO A 58 21.32 -14.85 -29.37
N ALA A 59 21.20 -13.59 -28.97
CA ALA A 59 21.70 -13.14 -27.68
C ALA A 59 21.04 -14.01 -26.61
N GLU A 60 21.87 -14.63 -25.77
CA GLU A 60 21.42 -15.50 -24.69
C GLU A 60 20.40 -14.76 -23.81
N PRO A 61 19.33 -15.42 -23.34
CA PRO A 61 18.38 -14.79 -22.44
C PRO A 61 19.13 -14.36 -21.18
N ASN A 62 19.31 -13.04 -21.06
CA ASN A 62 20.08 -12.42 -19.99
C ASN A 62 19.53 -12.91 -18.65
N LYS A 63 20.35 -13.65 -17.88
CA LYS A 63 19.94 -14.20 -16.59
C LYS A 63 19.56 -13.05 -15.66
N VAL A 64 18.27 -12.78 -15.55
CA VAL A 64 17.73 -11.94 -14.48
C VAL A 64 18.11 -12.62 -13.18
N LYS A 65 19.10 -12.06 -12.50
CA LYS A 65 19.57 -12.50 -11.19
C LYS A 65 18.37 -12.41 -10.26
N GLU A 66 17.84 -13.55 -9.82
CA GLU A 66 16.61 -13.60 -9.02
C GLU A 66 16.78 -12.77 -7.74
N SER A 67 16.25 -11.55 -7.76
CA SER A 67 16.25 -10.67 -6.60
C SER A 67 15.29 -11.26 -5.58
N LYS A 68 15.82 -11.67 -4.42
CA LYS A 68 14.99 -12.15 -3.30
C LYS A 68 13.90 -11.11 -3.01
N PRO A 69 12.62 -11.50 -2.88
CA PRO A 69 11.55 -10.55 -2.58
C PRO A 69 11.76 -9.95 -1.17
N ILE A 70 11.37 -8.68 -1.02
CA ILE A 70 11.55 -7.91 0.22
C ILE A 70 10.74 -8.51 1.39
N PHE A 71 9.63 -9.18 1.10
CA PHE A 71 8.82 -9.94 2.05
C PHE A 71 8.05 -11.07 1.38
N TYR A 72 7.50 -11.98 2.19
CA TYR A 72 6.60 -13.05 1.79
C TYR A 72 5.22 -12.93 2.47
N PRO A 73 4.11 -13.34 1.83
CA PRO A 73 4.04 -13.73 0.42
C PRO A 73 4.42 -12.56 -0.49
N ALA A 74 5.12 -12.85 -1.59
CA ALA A 74 5.51 -11.83 -2.55
C ALA A 74 4.25 -11.24 -3.20
N LEU A 75 4.26 -9.94 -3.47
CA LEU A 75 3.13 -9.26 -4.11
C LEU A 75 2.78 -9.92 -5.44
N THR A 76 1.49 -10.14 -5.67
CA THR A 76 0.99 -10.58 -6.98
C THR A 76 1.26 -9.51 -8.04
N THR A 77 1.35 -9.90 -9.31
CA THR A 77 1.56 -8.95 -10.44
C THR A 77 0.55 -7.79 -10.42
N ARG A 78 -0.69 -8.05 -9.99
CA ARG A 78 -1.76 -7.06 -9.87
C ARG A 78 -1.53 -6.09 -8.72
N GLU A 79 -1.08 -6.57 -7.56
CA GLU A 79 -0.71 -5.69 -6.44
C GLU A 79 0.53 -4.85 -6.78
N GLN A 80 1.52 -5.41 -7.49
CA GLN A 80 2.67 -4.66 -7.99
C GLN A 80 2.25 -3.51 -8.92
N THR A 81 1.26 -3.71 -9.80
CA THR A 81 0.69 -2.64 -10.62
C THR A 81 0.09 -1.51 -9.76
N PHE A 82 -0.53 -1.84 -8.62
CA PHE A 82 -1.09 -0.83 -7.71
C PHE A 82 -0.02 -0.07 -6.94
N GLU A 83 1.01 -0.75 -6.43
CA GLU A 83 2.14 -0.09 -5.78
C GLU A 83 2.92 0.84 -6.74
N VAL A 84 2.91 0.55 -8.05
CA VAL A 84 3.41 1.46 -9.09
C VAL A 84 2.45 2.63 -9.32
N ALA A 85 1.15 2.36 -9.50
CA ALA A 85 0.15 3.40 -9.74
C ALA A 85 0.01 4.38 -8.57
N LEU A 86 0.11 3.92 -7.32
CA LEU A 86 0.12 4.74 -6.12
C LEU A 86 1.31 5.72 -6.07
N LYS A 87 2.41 5.40 -6.76
CA LYS A 87 3.61 6.25 -6.88
C LYS A 87 3.62 7.13 -8.12
N MET A 88 2.57 7.08 -8.96
CA MET A 88 2.45 7.97 -10.12
C MET A 88 1.93 9.34 -9.68
N ASP A 89 2.52 10.39 -10.23
CA ASP A 89 2.12 11.76 -9.94
C ASP A 89 0.71 12.05 -10.47
N THR A 90 -0.03 12.84 -9.70
CA THR A 90 -1.42 13.19 -9.97
C THR A 90 -1.76 14.57 -9.42
N ASP A 91 -2.87 15.10 -9.92
CA ASP A 91 -3.39 16.42 -9.55
C ASP A 91 -4.83 16.28 -9.05
N ALA A 92 -5.27 17.25 -8.26
CA ALA A 92 -6.66 17.45 -7.84
C ALA A 92 -7.05 18.92 -8.04
N ASP A 93 -8.19 19.12 -8.66
CA ASP A 93 -8.96 20.37 -8.61
C ASP A 93 -10.43 19.97 -8.47
N PHE A 94 -10.83 19.74 -7.22
CA PHE A 94 -12.17 19.31 -6.86
C PHE A 94 -12.77 20.35 -5.91
N VAL A 95 -13.96 20.83 -6.29
CA VAL A 95 -14.74 21.81 -5.52
C VAL A 95 -16.15 21.25 -5.43
N ASP A 96 -16.69 21.12 -4.22
CA ASP A 96 -18.01 20.54 -3.92
C ASP A 96 -18.29 19.24 -4.71
N THR A 97 -17.27 18.37 -4.84
CA THR A 97 -17.34 17.18 -5.70
C THR A 97 -17.55 15.92 -4.86
N PRO A 98 -18.55 15.05 -5.17
CA PRO A 98 -18.80 13.84 -4.39
C PRO A 98 -17.61 12.87 -4.36
N LEU A 99 -17.31 12.31 -3.18
CA LEU A 99 -16.21 11.37 -2.97
C LEU A 99 -16.19 10.22 -3.97
N LYS A 100 -17.36 9.65 -4.30
CA LYS A 100 -17.55 8.60 -5.30
C LYS A 100 -17.03 8.98 -6.69
N ASP A 101 -17.29 10.22 -7.13
CA ASP A 101 -16.91 10.67 -8.47
C ASP A 101 -15.40 10.94 -8.53
N VAL A 102 -14.81 11.42 -7.44
CA VAL A 102 -13.36 11.57 -7.26
C VAL A 102 -12.64 10.22 -7.30
N MET A 103 -13.16 9.20 -6.60
CA MET A 103 -12.58 7.85 -6.66
C MET A 103 -12.72 7.23 -8.06
N THR A 104 -13.82 7.51 -8.76
CA THR A 104 -14.03 7.10 -10.15
C THR A 104 -13.01 7.77 -11.09
N TYR A 105 -12.79 9.08 -10.93
CA TYR A 105 -11.78 9.84 -11.68
C TYR A 105 -10.38 9.25 -11.53
N TYR A 106 -9.93 8.96 -10.30
CA TYR A 106 -8.60 8.38 -10.09
C TYR A 106 -8.50 6.93 -10.59
N SER A 107 -9.57 6.14 -10.44
CA SER A 107 -9.66 4.79 -11.00
C SER A 107 -9.49 4.81 -12.53
N ASP A 108 -10.13 5.76 -13.21
CA ASP A 108 -10.03 5.93 -14.66
C ASP A 108 -8.71 6.58 -15.11
N ARG A 109 -8.13 7.52 -14.36
CA ARG A 109 -6.85 8.16 -14.67
C ARG A 109 -5.69 7.16 -14.58
N HIS A 110 -5.64 6.38 -13.50
CA HIS A 110 -4.53 5.47 -13.19
C HIS A 110 -4.77 4.00 -13.61
N LYS A 111 -5.96 3.67 -14.14
CA LYS A 111 -6.37 2.33 -14.59
C LYS A 111 -6.28 1.25 -13.49
N VAL A 112 -6.57 1.64 -12.25
CA VAL A 112 -6.58 0.77 -11.08
C VAL A 112 -7.96 0.83 -10.40
N PRO A 113 -8.58 -0.30 -10.03
CA PRO A 113 -9.92 -0.29 -9.46
C PRO A 113 -9.89 0.23 -8.01
N ILE A 114 -10.43 1.43 -7.81
CA ILE A 114 -10.65 2.06 -6.51
C ILE A 114 -12.13 1.86 -6.12
N VAL A 115 -12.39 1.29 -4.94
CA VAL A 115 -13.74 0.91 -4.48
C VAL A 115 -13.99 1.42 -3.06
N ILE A 116 -15.05 2.19 -2.89
CA ILE A 116 -15.52 2.66 -1.58
C ILE A 116 -16.30 1.55 -0.88
N GLN A 117 -15.92 1.20 0.35
CA GLN A 117 -16.66 0.28 1.21
C GLN A 117 -17.83 1.01 1.87
N ALA A 118 -18.90 1.30 1.10
CA ALA A 118 -20.05 2.10 1.56
C ALA A 118 -20.62 1.64 2.91
N LYS A 119 -20.72 0.33 3.15
CA LYS A 119 -21.15 -0.25 4.44
C LYS A 119 -20.25 0.15 5.61
N ASP A 120 -18.95 0.32 5.38
CA ASP A 120 -18.00 0.71 6.43
C ASP A 120 -18.12 2.20 6.78
N LEU A 121 -18.33 3.04 5.76
CA LEU A 121 -18.60 4.47 5.90
C LEU A 121 -19.91 4.70 6.68
N GLU A 122 -21.00 4.06 6.24
CA GLU A 122 -22.34 4.18 6.84
C GLU A 122 -22.36 3.72 8.30
N HIS A 123 -21.67 2.61 8.64
CA HIS A 123 -21.73 2.02 9.98
C HIS A 123 -20.79 2.66 11.00
N ASN A 124 -19.57 3.08 10.62
CA ASN A 124 -18.59 3.61 11.59
C ASN A 124 -18.58 5.15 11.65
N LEU A 125 -18.89 5.82 10.53
CA LEU A 125 -18.78 7.28 10.40
C LEU A 125 -20.14 7.97 10.16
N GLY A 126 -21.14 7.23 9.69
CA GLY A 126 -22.47 7.78 9.38
C GLY A 126 -22.53 8.63 8.10
N ILE A 127 -21.46 8.62 7.30
CA ILE A 127 -21.34 9.32 6.01
C ILE A 127 -21.67 8.38 4.85
N THR A 128 -22.01 8.94 3.68
CA THR A 128 -22.19 8.17 2.43
C THR A 128 -21.06 8.45 1.45
N ALA A 129 -21.05 7.74 0.32
CA ALA A 129 -20.11 8.00 -0.77
C ALA A 129 -20.41 9.30 -1.56
N ASP A 130 -21.50 10.00 -1.22
CA ASP A 130 -21.91 11.25 -1.85
C ASP A 130 -21.41 12.50 -1.09
N GLU A 131 -20.64 12.31 -0.01
CA GLU A 131 -20.02 13.40 0.76
C GLU A 131 -19.16 14.29 -0.16
N PRO A 132 -19.37 15.62 -0.18
CA PRO A 132 -18.59 16.52 -1.01
C PRO A 132 -17.18 16.70 -0.45
N ILE A 133 -16.20 16.84 -1.34
CA ILE A 133 -14.83 17.22 -0.98
C ILE A 133 -14.39 18.49 -1.72
N ASP A 134 -13.57 19.27 -1.03
CA ASP A 134 -12.87 20.44 -1.55
C ASP A 134 -11.35 20.23 -1.40
N VAL A 135 -10.65 19.98 -2.51
CA VAL A 135 -9.19 19.80 -2.51
C VAL A 135 -8.57 20.38 -3.78
N GLN A 136 -7.43 21.05 -3.61
CA GLN A 136 -6.63 21.59 -4.70
C GLN A 136 -5.14 21.33 -4.45
N PHE A 137 -4.51 20.55 -5.32
CA PHE A 137 -3.09 20.25 -5.30
C PHE A 137 -2.62 19.76 -6.68
N ALA A 138 -1.33 19.88 -6.96
CA ALA A 138 -0.70 19.40 -8.20
C ALA A 138 0.63 18.72 -7.86
N GLU A 139 1.10 17.85 -8.75
CA GLU A 139 2.44 17.22 -8.66
C GLU A 139 2.68 16.42 -7.36
N ILE A 140 1.69 15.66 -6.87
CA ILE A 140 1.85 14.71 -5.74
C ILE A 140 1.50 13.28 -6.13
N SER A 141 2.02 12.27 -5.41
CA SER A 141 1.73 10.88 -5.72
C SER A 141 0.24 10.54 -5.51
N LEU A 142 -0.30 9.58 -6.26
CA LEU A 142 -1.67 9.09 -6.05
C LEU A 142 -1.90 8.59 -4.61
N GLY A 143 -0.90 7.97 -3.99
CA GLY A 143 -0.98 7.53 -2.59
C GLY A 143 -1.19 8.72 -1.64
N ASP A 144 -0.38 9.77 -1.79
CA ASP A 144 -0.49 10.98 -0.97
C ASP A 144 -1.76 11.76 -1.26
N ALA A 145 -2.19 11.84 -2.53
CA ALA A 145 -3.46 12.42 -2.95
C ALA A 145 -4.66 11.73 -2.29
N LEU A 146 -4.67 10.39 -2.29
CA LEU A 146 -5.71 9.61 -1.61
C LEU A 146 -5.67 9.83 -0.10
N LEU A 147 -4.49 9.88 0.54
CA LEU A 147 -4.41 10.20 1.97
C LEU A 147 -4.94 11.62 2.26
N GLN A 148 -4.51 12.63 1.50
CA GLN A 148 -4.90 14.02 1.70
C GLN A 148 -6.41 14.27 1.50
N ILE A 149 -7.06 13.49 0.62
CA ILE A 149 -8.50 13.51 0.39
C ILE A 149 -9.29 12.77 1.48
N LEU A 150 -8.76 11.64 1.96
CA LEU A 150 -9.48 10.74 2.86
C LEU A 150 -9.29 11.08 4.34
N ASP A 151 -8.14 11.66 4.72
CA ASP A 151 -7.80 11.98 6.10
C ASP A 151 -8.81 12.91 6.80
N PRO A 152 -9.35 13.97 6.16
CA PRO A 152 -10.37 14.84 6.76
C PRO A 152 -11.71 14.16 7.04
N LEU A 153 -12.00 13.04 6.36
CA LEU A 153 -13.23 12.26 6.52
C LEU A 153 -13.06 11.07 7.48
N ASP A 154 -11.92 10.98 8.18
CA ASP A 154 -11.49 9.80 8.94
C ASP A 154 -11.49 8.49 8.13
N LEU A 155 -11.25 8.63 6.83
CA LEU A 155 -11.07 7.54 5.88
C LEU A 155 -9.58 7.28 5.60
N THR A 156 -9.33 6.15 4.95
CA THR A 156 -8.03 5.73 4.42
C THR A 156 -8.25 4.69 3.31
N PHE A 157 -7.21 4.41 2.52
CA PHE A 157 -7.21 3.28 1.62
C PHE A 157 -6.36 2.11 2.15
N ILE A 158 -6.66 0.90 1.66
CA ILE A 158 -5.77 -0.28 1.74
C ILE A 158 -5.73 -1.00 0.38
N VAL A 159 -4.61 -1.65 0.07
CA VAL A 159 -4.56 -2.60 -1.05
C VAL A 159 -4.92 -4.00 -0.54
N ASP A 160 -6.06 -4.52 -1.01
CA ASP A 160 -6.54 -5.85 -0.61
C ASP A 160 -7.40 -6.54 -1.69
N ARG A 161 -7.27 -7.87 -1.79
CA ARG A 161 -8.02 -8.73 -2.74
C ARG A 161 -8.01 -8.24 -4.20
N GLY A 162 -6.92 -7.60 -4.63
CA GLY A 162 -6.78 -7.11 -6.00
C GLY A 162 -7.57 -5.83 -6.30
N LEU A 163 -7.88 -5.03 -5.26
CA LEU A 163 -8.55 -3.73 -5.31
C LEU A 163 -7.82 -2.72 -4.40
N ILE A 164 -7.92 -1.43 -4.72
CA ILE A 164 -7.69 -0.35 -3.75
C ILE A 164 -9.05 -0.12 -3.07
N GLN A 165 -9.13 -0.38 -1.77
CA GLN A 165 -10.36 -0.27 -0.99
C GLN A 165 -10.30 0.98 -0.11
N VAL A 166 -11.31 1.84 -0.18
CA VAL A 166 -11.48 3.02 0.68
C VAL A 166 -12.43 2.67 1.80
N LEU A 167 -12.03 2.93 3.05
CA LEU A 167 -12.72 2.54 4.28
C LEU A 167 -12.33 3.45 5.45
N SER A 168 -12.99 3.32 6.60
CA SER A 168 -12.64 4.05 7.82
C SER A 168 -11.25 3.69 8.35
N LYS A 169 -10.60 4.67 9.00
CA LYS A 169 -9.37 4.45 9.80
C LYS A 169 -9.60 3.39 10.89
N GLU A 170 -10.80 3.30 11.47
CA GLU A 170 -11.17 2.28 12.46
C GLU A 170 -11.08 0.86 11.87
N THR A 171 -11.74 0.58 10.75
CA THR A 171 -11.68 -0.77 10.14
C THR A 171 -10.31 -1.06 9.53
N ALA A 172 -9.60 -0.05 9.01
CA ALA A 172 -8.23 -0.22 8.55
C ALA A 172 -7.25 -0.58 9.68
N SER A 173 -7.37 0.04 10.86
CA SER A 173 -6.55 -0.29 12.04
C SER A 173 -6.77 -1.72 12.55
N ARG A 174 -7.95 -2.30 12.30
CA ARG A 174 -8.29 -3.70 12.63
C ARG A 174 -7.93 -4.69 11.53
N THR A 175 -7.52 -4.22 10.35
CA THR A 175 -7.21 -5.08 9.19
C THR A 175 -5.72 -5.42 9.17
N PHE A 176 -5.34 -6.40 9.98
CA PHE A 176 -3.98 -6.93 10.03
C PHE A 176 -3.70 -7.90 8.88
N LYS A 177 -2.52 -7.78 8.27
CA LYS A 177 -1.93 -8.79 7.39
C LYS A 177 -0.70 -9.37 8.09
N THR A 178 -0.30 -10.60 7.75
CA THR A 178 0.95 -11.20 8.24
C THR A 178 1.93 -11.30 7.07
N ARG A 179 3.12 -10.73 7.25
CA ARG A 179 4.23 -10.77 6.28
C ARG A 179 5.51 -11.28 6.95
N VAL A 180 6.31 -12.02 6.19
CA VAL A 180 7.62 -12.53 6.61
C VAL A 180 8.70 -11.73 5.90
N TYR A 181 9.55 -11.07 6.67
CA TYR A 181 10.63 -10.21 6.20
C TYR A 181 11.97 -10.92 6.37
N PRO A 182 12.63 -11.39 5.30
CA PRO A 182 14.02 -11.83 5.39
C PRO A 182 14.91 -10.63 5.75
N VAL A 183 15.71 -10.78 6.82
CA VAL A 183 16.64 -9.75 7.32
C VAL A 183 18.04 -10.31 7.59
N ALA A 184 18.35 -11.47 7.00
CA ALA A 184 19.66 -12.15 7.08
C ALA A 184 20.85 -11.33 6.54
N ASP A 185 20.55 -10.26 5.80
CA ASP A 185 21.49 -9.27 5.30
C ASP A 185 21.73 -8.13 6.30
N LEU A 186 20.71 -7.75 7.08
CA LEU A 186 20.81 -6.72 8.11
C LEU A 186 21.34 -7.27 9.45
N CYS A 187 21.11 -8.55 9.74
CA CYS A 187 21.38 -9.18 11.03
C CYS A 187 22.38 -10.34 10.90
N ILE A 188 23.56 -10.20 11.52
CA ILE A 188 24.67 -11.17 11.49
C ILE A 188 24.60 -12.09 12.73
N ILE A 189 24.32 -11.53 13.90
CA ILE A 189 24.21 -12.26 15.18
C ILE A 189 22.77 -12.25 15.72
N ASP A 190 22.46 -13.18 16.63
CA ASP A 190 21.11 -13.30 17.23
C ASP A 190 20.64 -12.02 17.93
N GLU A 191 21.57 -11.23 18.49
CA GLU A 191 21.27 -9.97 19.16
C GLU A 191 20.78 -8.89 18.17
N ASP A 192 21.27 -8.89 16.92
CA ASP A 192 20.86 -7.93 15.89
C ASP A 192 19.36 -8.03 15.57
N TYR A 193 18.79 -9.25 15.61
CA TYR A 193 17.34 -9.45 15.40
C TYR A 193 16.51 -8.83 16.54
N LEU A 194 17.02 -8.85 17.77
CA LEU A 194 16.36 -8.22 18.92
C LEU A 194 16.48 -6.69 18.84
N VAL A 195 17.65 -6.18 18.47
CA VAL A 195 17.89 -4.74 18.27
C VAL A 195 17.04 -4.19 17.10
N LEU A 196 17.03 -4.87 15.95
CA LEU A 196 16.22 -4.49 14.79
C LEU A 196 14.73 -4.51 15.12
N GLY A 197 14.26 -5.57 15.81
CA GLY A 197 12.89 -5.65 16.27
C GLY A 197 12.52 -4.49 17.22
N ALA A 198 13.34 -4.23 18.24
CA ALA A 198 13.14 -3.12 19.16
C ALA A 198 13.15 -1.77 18.43
N SER A 199 14.03 -1.57 17.44
CA SER A 199 14.07 -0.36 16.61
C SER A 199 12.79 -0.17 15.79
N ILE A 200 12.23 -1.22 15.19
CA ILE A 200 10.96 -1.16 14.45
C ILE A 200 9.80 -0.77 15.37
N GLN A 201 9.78 -1.29 16.61
CA GLN A 201 8.76 -0.93 17.61
C GLN A 201 8.93 0.50 18.12
N ASN A 202 10.16 0.92 18.43
CA ASN A 202 10.47 2.27 18.91
C ASN A 202 10.29 3.35 17.83
N ALA A 203 10.39 3.00 16.55
CA ALA A 203 10.06 3.86 15.42
C ALA A 203 8.55 4.13 15.26
N ASN A 204 7.70 3.57 16.14
CA ASN A 204 6.25 3.75 16.16
C ASN A 204 5.55 3.38 14.84
N LEU A 205 6.06 2.35 14.15
CA LEU A 205 5.53 1.88 12.87
C LEU A 205 4.28 1.00 13.06
N GLY A 206 3.18 1.65 13.44
CA GLY A 206 1.87 1.03 13.72
C GLY A 206 1.68 0.62 15.18
N ASP A 207 0.47 0.20 15.51
CA ASP A 207 0.07 -0.14 16.88
C ASP A 207 0.64 -1.49 17.30
N TRP A 208 1.57 -1.51 18.25
CA TRP A 208 2.18 -2.74 18.75
C TRP A 208 1.53 -3.21 20.05
N LYS A 209 1.24 -4.51 20.16
CA LYS A 209 0.89 -5.08 21.47
C LYS A 209 2.08 -4.90 22.42
N PRO A 210 1.86 -4.45 23.68
CA PRO A 210 2.96 -4.29 24.62
C PRO A 210 3.62 -5.64 24.87
N ALA A 211 4.91 -5.73 24.51
CA ALA A 211 5.70 -6.92 24.73
C ALA A 211 5.88 -7.15 26.23
N ARG A 212 4.98 -7.95 26.83
CA ARG A 212 5.16 -8.42 28.21
C ARG A 212 6.29 -9.44 28.24
N ILE A 213 7.51 -8.92 28.35
CA ILE A 213 8.68 -9.66 28.79
C ILE A 213 8.35 -10.18 30.19
N ASN A 214 7.79 -11.38 30.27
CA ASN A 214 7.59 -12.11 31.50
C ASN A 214 8.93 -12.68 31.97
N THR A 215 9.93 -11.81 32.17
CA THR A 215 10.99 -12.07 33.14
C THR A 215 10.32 -12.15 34.51
N ARG A 216 9.83 -13.34 34.85
CA ARG A 216 9.76 -13.77 36.24
C ARG A 216 11.19 -13.80 36.75
N LEU A 217 11.70 -12.64 37.14
CA LEU A 217 12.68 -12.57 38.20
C LEU A 217 12.01 -13.27 39.38
N SER A 218 12.43 -14.50 39.64
CA SER A 218 11.92 -15.36 40.71
C SER A 218 12.33 -14.75 42.05
N ASN A 219 11.67 -13.66 42.44
CA ASN A 219 11.83 -13.05 43.73
C ASN A 219 11.06 -13.89 44.75
N SER A 220 11.68 -15.00 45.16
CA SER A 220 11.18 -15.86 46.21
C SER A 220 11.26 -15.13 47.55
N ASN A 221 10.19 -14.43 47.94
CA ASN A 221 9.52 -14.55 49.24
C ASN A 221 8.46 -13.44 49.43
N PRO A 222 7.16 -13.76 49.48
CA PRO A 222 6.13 -12.81 49.89
C PRO A 222 5.93 -12.89 51.41
N GLN A 223 6.67 -12.08 52.18
CA GLN A 223 6.38 -11.92 53.61
C GLN A 223 6.44 -10.46 54.06
N GLN A 224 5.30 -10.01 54.60
CA GLN A 224 5.03 -8.69 55.22
C GLN A 224 5.14 -7.47 54.28
N GLY A 225 3.98 -6.87 54.00
CA GLY A 225 3.90 -5.58 53.30
C GLY A 225 3.75 -4.40 54.26
N GLN A 226 4.04 -3.20 53.77
CA GLN A 226 3.51 -1.96 54.33
C GLN A 226 3.33 -0.88 53.25
N LYS A 227 2.45 0.09 53.51
CA LYS A 227 2.00 1.13 52.56
C LYS A 227 3.12 2.10 52.14
N GLY A 228 3.10 2.50 50.86
CA GLY A 228 3.68 3.73 50.30
C GLY A 228 3.48 3.71 48.78
N SER A 229 2.54 4.46 48.18
CA SER A 229 2.51 5.92 47.98
C SER A 229 3.56 6.46 46.98
N GLY A 230 3.23 6.38 45.69
CA GLY A 230 3.58 7.39 44.68
C GLY A 230 4.99 7.38 44.05
N GLY A 231 5.03 7.38 42.72
CA GLY A 231 6.02 8.15 41.94
C GLY A 231 7.21 7.40 41.30
N SER A 232 7.22 7.44 39.96
CA SER A 232 8.36 7.73 39.06
C SER A 232 9.71 6.98 39.15
N GLY A 233 10.12 6.37 38.02
CA GLY A 233 11.51 5.97 37.71
C GLY A 233 12.04 4.76 38.53
N PHE A 234 13.17 4.14 38.20
CA PHE A 234 14.22 4.44 37.21
C PHE A 234 14.84 3.11 36.71
N PHE A 235 15.44 3.10 35.51
CA PHE A 235 16.30 2.00 35.06
C PHE A 235 17.55 1.89 35.94
N ASN A 236 18.05 0.66 36.16
CA ASN A 236 19.40 0.44 36.66
C ASN A 236 20.05 -0.75 35.94
N VAL A 237 20.87 -0.45 34.92
CA VAL A 237 21.82 -1.41 34.35
C VAL A 237 23.11 -1.30 35.16
N LYS A 238 23.47 -2.37 35.87
CA LYS A 238 24.81 -2.50 36.48
C LYS A 238 25.22 -3.98 36.54
N GLY A 239 26.11 -4.37 35.63
CA GLY A 239 26.72 -5.70 35.65
C GLY A 239 27.77 -5.82 36.77
N ALA A 240 27.93 -7.03 37.30
CA ALA A 240 29.10 -7.46 38.06
C ALA A 240 29.19 -9.00 38.09
N LEU A 241 30.41 -9.53 37.97
CA LEU A 241 30.72 -10.94 38.18
C LEU A 241 30.41 -11.36 39.63
N GLY A 242 29.97 -12.61 39.83
CA GLY A 242 29.89 -13.25 41.14
C GLY A 242 29.51 -14.72 41.03
N GLY A 243 30.47 -15.63 41.17
CA GLY A 243 30.24 -17.07 41.04
C GLY A 243 29.64 -17.71 42.31
N GLY A 244 29.00 -18.88 42.14
CA GLY A 244 28.49 -19.68 43.25
C GLY A 244 28.02 -21.07 42.79
N LEU A 245 28.83 -22.09 43.07
CA LEU A 245 28.44 -23.50 42.93
C LEU A 245 27.43 -23.89 44.02
N GLY A 246 26.34 -24.57 43.67
CA GLY A 246 25.48 -25.18 44.68
C GLY A 246 24.18 -25.83 44.19
N GLY A 247 24.05 -27.14 44.45
CA GLY A 247 22.76 -27.80 44.68
C GLY A 247 21.95 -28.21 43.45
N GLY A 248 21.84 -29.52 43.21
CA GLY A 248 20.93 -30.06 42.21
C GLY A 248 19.46 -29.98 42.64
N GLY A 249 18.56 -29.83 41.66
CA GLY A 249 17.11 -29.86 41.86
C GLY A 249 16.38 -30.03 40.54
N PHE A 250 15.99 -31.27 40.22
CA PHE A 250 15.08 -31.54 39.09
C PHE A 250 13.68 -31.02 39.44
N GLY A 251 13.39 -29.78 39.07
CA GLY A 251 12.06 -29.16 39.15
C GLY A 251 11.42 -29.10 37.77
N GLY A 252 10.27 -29.76 37.60
CA GLY A 252 9.58 -29.84 36.31
C GLY A 252 9.23 -28.46 35.74
N GLY A 253 9.36 -28.32 34.42
CA GLY A 253 9.19 -27.05 33.71
C GLY A 253 7.78 -26.46 33.90
N GLY A 254 7.67 -25.49 34.80
CA GLY A 254 6.51 -24.60 34.90
C GLY A 254 6.50 -23.63 33.72
N GLY A 255 6.14 -24.15 32.53
CA GLY A 255 5.94 -23.34 31.34
C GLY A 255 5.02 -22.17 31.68
N SER A 256 5.48 -20.94 31.45
CA SER A 256 4.68 -19.76 31.74
C SER A 256 3.52 -19.72 30.75
N LEU A 257 2.36 -20.22 31.16
CA LEU A 257 1.11 -20.08 30.42
C LEU A 257 0.93 -18.60 30.11
N ALA A 258 1.08 -18.24 28.85
CA ALA A 258 0.87 -16.87 28.40
C ALA A 258 -0.58 -16.51 28.72
N ALA A 259 -0.79 -15.50 29.57
CA ALA A 259 -2.10 -14.93 29.74
C ALA A 259 -2.50 -14.33 28.39
N TYR A 260 -3.53 -14.91 27.75
CA TYR A 260 -4.13 -14.42 26.51
C TYR A 260 -4.87 -13.09 26.78
N THR A 261 -4.08 -12.05 27.05
CA THR A 261 -4.53 -10.67 26.98
C THR A 261 -4.78 -10.39 25.50
N ASN A 262 -6.05 -10.45 25.10
CA ASN A 262 -6.50 -10.05 23.76
C ASN A 262 -6.46 -8.51 23.63
N GLU A 263 -5.33 -7.90 24.02
CA GLU A 263 -5.06 -6.49 23.73
C GLU A 263 -4.95 -6.35 22.20
N PRO A 264 -5.64 -5.38 21.58
CA PRO A 264 -5.57 -5.15 20.14
C PRO A 264 -4.17 -4.65 19.74
N GLY A 265 -3.81 -4.84 18.47
CA GLY A 265 -2.52 -4.40 17.92
C GLY A 265 -1.77 -5.50 17.17
N GLY A 266 -0.75 -5.08 16.44
CA GLY A 266 0.16 -5.94 15.69
C GLY A 266 1.14 -6.72 16.58
N THR A 267 1.70 -7.78 16.00
CA THR A 267 2.66 -8.67 16.65
C THR A 267 3.90 -8.84 15.79
N MET A 268 5.04 -9.09 16.43
CA MET A 268 6.30 -9.40 15.76
C MET A 268 6.98 -10.55 16.48
N SER A 269 7.57 -11.46 15.70
CA SER A 269 8.32 -12.62 16.19
C SER A 269 9.57 -12.84 15.34
N VAL A 270 10.70 -13.08 16.00
CA VAL A 270 11.94 -13.49 15.33
C VAL A 270 11.87 -14.98 15.05
N VAL A 271 12.17 -15.40 13.82
CA VAL A 271 12.32 -16.82 13.44
C VAL A 271 13.76 -17.04 13.02
N GLN A 272 14.60 -17.38 13.99
CA GLN A 272 16.05 -17.57 13.80
C GLN A 272 16.37 -18.59 12.70
N GLN A 273 15.61 -19.71 12.65
CA GLN A 273 15.79 -20.78 11.65
C GLN A 273 15.66 -20.32 10.18
N SER A 274 14.93 -19.23 9.92
CA SER A 274 14.76 -18.65 8.59
C SER A 274 15.36 -17.25 8.47
N HIS A 275 16.14 -16.79 9.47
CA HIS A 275 16.75 -15.46 9.51
C HIS A 275 15.76 -14.33 9.13
N SER A 276 14.53 -14.44 9.64
CA SER A 276 13.40 -13.61 9.23
C SER A 276 12.58 -13.09 10.41
N LEU A 277 11.98 -11.92 10.23
CA LEU A 277 10.97 -11.37 11.13
C LEU A 277 9.58 -11.71 10.59
N VAL A 278 8.73 -12.32 11.41
CA VAL A 278 7.30 -12.51 11.12
C VAL A 278 6.55 -11.38 11.78
N ILE A 279 5.90 -10.53 11.00
CA ILE A 279 5.19 -9.34 11.48
C ILE A 279 3.72 -9.45 11.04
N SER A 280 2.81 -9.27 11.99
CA SER A 280 1.38 -9.07 11.74
C SER A 280 1.02 -7.62 12.04
N GLN A 281 0.69 -6.82 11.03
CA GLN A 281 0.41 -5.38 11.21
C GLN A 281 -0.54 -4.84 10.11
N THR A 282 -0.98 -3.58 10.23
CA THR A 282 -1.84 -2.90 9.24
C THR A 282 -1.13 -2.66 7.90
N TYR A 283 -1.88 -2.36 6.83
CA TYR A 283 -1.33 -2.12 5.49
C TYR A 283 -0.28 -0.99 5.45
N HIS A 284 -0.59 0.18 6.02
CA HIS A 284 0.31 1.34 6.01
C HIS A 284 1.58 1.12 6.82
N ALA A 285 1.46 0.52 8.00
CA ALA A 285 2.61 0.19 8.81
C ALA A 285 3.50 -0.87 8.13
N HIS A 286 2.92 -1.83 7.40
CA HIS A 286 3.72 -2.74 6.56
C HIS A 286 4.48 -2.01 5.44
N ASN A 287 3.92 -0.96 4.86
CA ASN A 287 4.61 -0.13 3.85
C ASN A 287 5.75 0.67 4.49
N ALA A 288 5.52 1.29 5.64
CA ALA A 288 6.56 2.00 6.39
C ALA A 288 7.69 1.07 6.89
N ILE A 289 7.37 -0.18 7.27
CA ILE A 289 8.38 -1.21 7.60
C ILE A 289 9.18 -1.61 6.37
N VAL A 290 8.54 -1.74 5.19
CA VAL A 290 9.27 -1.98 3.92
C VAL A 290 10.22 -0.82 3.64
N GLU A 291 9.76 0.42 3.79
CA GLU A 291 10.58 1.61 3.56
C GLU A 291 11.78 1.67 4.51
N LEU A 292 11.57 1.53 5.83
CA LEU A 292 12.65 1.49 6.83
C LEU A 292 13.67 0.40 6.51
N LEU A 293 13.22 -0.83 6.22
CA LEU A 293 14.13 -1.93 5.87
C LEU A 293 14.86 -1.70 4.54
N THR A 294 14.32 -0.91 3.62
CA THR A 294 15.03 -0.48 2.40
C THR A 294 16.05 0.61 2.69
N GLN A 295 15.70 1.61 3.52
CA GLN A 295 16.62 2.68 3.95
C GLN A 295 17.81 2.11 4.73
N LEU A 296 17.60 1.15 5.64
CA LEU A 296 18.67 0.48 6.38
C LEU A 296 19.64 -0.28 5.46
N ARG A 297 19.12 -0.93 4.41
CA ARG A 297 19.96 -1.61 3.40
C ARG A 297 20.79 -0.62 2.57
N GLN A 298 20.21 0.52 2.19
CA GLN A 298 20.95 1.57 1.48
C GLN A 298 22.05 2.14 2.37
N ALA A 299 21.75 2.45 3.63
CA ALA A 299 22.72 2.98 4.59
C ALA A 299 23.89 2.03 4.88
N GLN A 300 23.68 0.70 4.82
CA GLN A 300 24.77 -0.27 4.88
C GLN A 300 25.63 -0.24 3.62
N GLN A 301 25.03 -0.19 2.42
CA GLN A 301 25.78 -0.12 1.15
C GLN A 301 26.60 1.17 1.02
N ASP A 302 26.10 2.29 1.53
CA ASP A 302 26.81 3.57 1.53
C ASP A 302 27.96 3.61 2.56
N SER A 303 28.13 2.57 3.38
CA SER A 303 29.17 2.45 4.42
C SER A 303 30.32 1.50 4.09
N GLU A 304 30.26 0.80 2.94
CA GLU A 304 31.31 -0.09 2.41
C GLU A 304 32.27 0.62 1.42
#